data_AF-A0A2E5JCG5-F1
#
_entry.id   AF-A0A2E5JCG5-F1
#
_cell.length_a   1.000
_cell.length_b   1.000
_cell.length_c   1.000
_cell.angle_alpha   90.00
_cell.angle_beta   90.00
_cell.angle_gamma   90.00
#
_symmetry.space_group_name_H-M   'P 1'
#
loop_
_entity.id
_entity.type
_entity.pdbx_description
1 polymer ?
#
loop_
_entity_poly.entity_id
_entity_poly.type
_entity_poly.pdbx_seq_one_letter_code
_entity_poly.pdbx_strand_id
1 'polypeptide(L)'
;MVRFYSILFLVILVFSCKEKKRVDQRISDAVEDTLVVEKPDASEKIIQFSPEFIEENKINEWKDFKKFKDAIEDITQLNPAGVMIFISELYKTTSALLKVPFPEAFDKLAVYGRIKVVQTQIIKCHFYAYNKQNEKLNIALNELYVEYNILLKRMISIAEENKIQLDSLGLDTPTIQDSKKIPSFSKK
;
A
#
# COMPACT_ATOMS: atom_id res chain seq x y z
N MET A 1 1.70 56.32 26.91
CA MET A 1 2.84 56.04 26.01
C MET A 1 3.17 54.55 25.86
N VAL A 2 2.20 53.62 26.00
CA VAL A 2 2.48 52.16 25.88
C VAL A 2 1.77 51.53 24.66
N ARG A 3 0.71 52.17 24.14
CA ARG A 3 -0.07 51.66 23.00
C ARG A 3 0.63 51.81 21.64
N PHE A 4 1.56 52.77 21.51
CA PHE A 4 2.33 52.97 20.27
C PHE A 4 3.45 51.94 20.09
N TYR A 5 4.03 51.44 21.19
CA TYR A 5 5.07 50.40 21.14
C TYR A 5 4.54 49.05 20.66
N SER A 6 3.27 48.73 20.97
CA SER A 6 2.64 47.48 20.53
C SER A 6 2.40 47.42 19.01
N ILE A 7 2.23 48.58 18.36
CA ILE A 7 2.05 48.68 16.90
C ILE A 7 3.40 48.59 16.18
N LEU A 8 4.46 49.17 16.76
CA LEU A 8 5.81 49.11 16.19
C LEU A 8 6.38 47.68 16.18
N PHE A 9 6.02 46.84 17.17
CA PHE A 9 6.46 45.44 17.23
C PHE A 9 5.79 44.55 16.17
N LEU A 10 4.59 44.91 15.70
CA LEU A 10 3.81 44.14 14.73
C LEU A 10 4.32 44.31 13.29
N VAL A 11 4.96 45.45 12.98
CA VAL A 11 5.53 45.75 11.65
C VAL A 11 6.84 44.99 11.38
N ILE A 12 7.55 44.53 12.42
CA ILE A 12 8.83 43.82 12.27
C ILE A 12 8.61 42.34 11.85
N LEU A 13 7.41 41.78 12.07
CA LEU A 13 7.10 40.38 11.75
C LEU A 13 6.75 40.11 10.28
N VAL A 14 6.52 41.15 9.46
CA VAL A 14 6.14 40.99 8.04
C VAL A 14 7.32 40.93 7.06
N PHE A 15 8.57 41.09 7.50
CA PHE A 15 9.75 41.13 6.61
C PHE A 15 10.63 39.87 6.58
N SER A 16 10.22 38.76 7.21
CA SER A 16 11.03 37.53 7.20
C SER A 16 10.53 36.45 6.23
N CYS A 17 10.33 36.83 4.98
CA CYS A 17 10.47 35.91 3.84
C CYS A 17 11.64 36.40 2.99
N LYS A 18 12.85 35.91 3.27
CA LYS A 18 13.93 35.95 2.27
C LYS A 18 13.54 34.95 1.18
N GLU A 19 13.03 35.46 0.07
CA GLU A 19 12.93 34.68 -1.15
C GLU A 19 14.34 34.18 -1.49
N LYS A 20 14.56 32.87 -1.37
CA LYS A 20 15.79 32.26 -1.90
C LYS A 20 15.72 32.52 -3.40
N LYS A 21 16.56 33.43 -3.90
CA LYS A 21 16.83 33.54 -5.33
C LYS A 21 17.06 32.13 -5.83
N ARG A 22 16.23 31.67 -6.77
CA ARG A 22 16.53 30.46 -7.53
C ARG A 22 17.91 30.70 -8.11
N VAL A 23 18.88 29.99 -7.57
CA VAL A 23 20.11 29.72 -8.30
C VAL A 23 19.59 28.88 -9.45
N ASP A 24 19.55 29.49 -10.64
CA ASP A 24 19.51 28.75 -11.89
C ASP A 24 20.81 27.96 -11.94
N GLN A 25 20.82 26.86 -11.21
CA GLN A 25 21.73 25.77 -11.44
C GLN A 25 21.22 25.20 -12.74
N ARG A 26 21.76 25.70 -13.86
CA ARG A 26 21.76 24.98 -15.13
C ARG A 26 22.52 23.70 -14.86
N ILE A 27 21.83 22.72 -14.28
CA ILE A 27 22.21 21.34 -14.41
C ILE A 27 22.04 21.10 -15.90
N SER A 28 23.17 20.98 -16.58
CA SER A 28 23.25 20.41 -17.92
C SER A 28 22.85 18.95 -17.80
N ASP A 29 21.58 18.68 -17.51
CA ASP A 29 21.00 17.38 -17.75
C ASP A 29 20.66 17.38 -19.23
N ALA A 30 21.45 16.64 -20.00
CA ALA A 30 20.93 16.09 -21.23
C ALA A 30 19.69 15.29 -20.81
N VAL A 31 18.51 15.92 -20.92
CA VAL A 31 17.24 15.25 -20.74
C VAL A 31 17.21 14.21 -21.84
N GLU A 32 17.57 12.98 -21.48
CA GLU A 32 17.28 11.83 -22.30
C GLU A 32 15.76 11.86 -22.49
N ASP A 33 15.32 12.15 -23.71
CA ASP A 33 13.90 12.42 -24.02
C ASP A 33 13.01 11.18 -23.81
N THR A 34 13.65 10.06 -23.45
CA THR A 34 13.09 8.73 -23.31
C THR A 34 13.07 8.32 -21.83
N LEU A 35 11.94 7.78 -21.39
CA LEU A 35 11.84 7.11 -20.10
C LEU A 35 12.71 5.85 -20.12
N VAL A 36 13.54 5.70 -19.10
CA VAL A 36 14.33 4.49 -18.86
C VAL A 36 13.93 3.97 -17.48
N VAL A 37 13.41 2.75 -17.44
CA VAL A 37 12.97 2.08 -16.23
C VAL A 37 13.81 0.84 -16.03
N GLU A 38 14.46 0.76 -14.89
CA GLU A 38 15.20 -0.43 -14.47
C GLU A 38 14.27 -1.36 -13.69
N LYS A 39 14.57 -2.68 -13.73
CA LYS A 39 13.86 -3.65 -12.90
C LYS A 39 14.19 -3.35 -11.42
N PRO A 40 13.21 -3.09 -10.55
CA PRO A 40 13.51 -2.79 -9.15
C PRO A 40 14.02 -4.01 -8.38
N ASP A 41 15.10 -3.88 -7.62
CA ASP A 41 15.68 -4.98 -6.82
C ASP A 41 14.68 -5.59 -5.83
N ALA A 42 13.86 -4.75 -5.18
CA ALA A 42 12.87 -5.21 -4.22
C ALA A 42 11.77 -6.08 -4.86
N SER A 43 11.60 -6.01 -6.18
CA SER A 43 10.63 -6.83 -6.90
C SER A 43 11.01 -8.32 -6.97
N GLU A 44 12.27 -8.67 -6.74
CA GLU A 44 12.73 -10.05 -6.72
C GLU A 44 12.41 -10.77 -5.40
N LYS A 45 12.03 -10.01 -4.37
CA LYS A 45 11.82 -10.50 -3.00
C LYS A 45 10.41 -10.20 -2.51
N ILE A 46 9.43 -10.28 -3.40
CA ILE A 46 8.02 -10.08 -3.04
C ILE A 46 7.56 -11.25 -2.17
N ILE A 47 6.99 -10.91 -1.02
CA ILE A 47 6.43 -11.90 -0.10
C ILE A 47 5.22 -12.54 -0.75
N GLN A 48 5.17 -13.86 -0.72
CA GLN A 48 4.02 -14.61 -1.19
C GLN A 48 3.20 -15.08 0.01
N PHE A 49 1.88 -14.89 -0.07
CA PHE A 49 0.97 -15.53 0.86
C PHE A 49 0.97 -17.04 0.63
N SER A 50 0.98 -17.82 1.71
CA SER A 50 0.84 -19.27 1.61
C SER A 50 -0.59 -19.62 1.15
N PRO A 51 -0.80 -20.78 0.49
CA PRO A 51 -2.14 -21.21 0.11
C PRO A 51 -3.12 -21.26 1.31
N GLU A 52 -2.63 -21.72 2.46
CA GLU A 52 -3.42 -21.81 3.71
C GLU A 52 -3.84 -20.42 4.18
N PHE A 53 -2.92 -19.45 4.17
CA PHE A 53 -3.24 -18.06 4.53
C PHE A 53 -4.34 -17.47 3.63
N ILE A 54 -4.25 -17.73 2.32
CA ILE A 54 -5.21 -17.25 1.33
C ILE A 54 -6.61 -17.82 1.59
N GLU A 55 -6.69 -19.12 1.89
CA GLU A 55 -7.94 -19.83 2.16
C GLU A 55 -8.56 -19.39 3.49
N GLU A 56 -7.81 -19.48 4.59
CA GLU A 56 -8.29 -19.16 5.95
C GLU A 56 -8.78 -17.72 6.08
N ASN A 57 -8.10 -16.78 5.43
CA ASN A 57 -8.44 -15.36 5.50
C ASN A 57 -9.32 -14.91 4.32
N LYS A 58 -9.81 -15.85 3.50
CA LYS A 58 -10.67 -15.59 2.34
C LYS A 58 -10.13 -14.51 1.42
N ILE A 59 -8.81 -14.43 1.25
CA ILE A 59 -8.16 -13.43 0.39
C ILE A 59 -8.68 -13.55 -1.05
N ASN A 60 -9.04 -14.78 -1.46
CA ASN A 60 -9.62 -15.04 -2.77
C ASN A 60 -10.98 -14.37 -3.02
N GLU A 61 -11.74 -14.07 -1.96
CA GLU A 61 -13.04 -13.41 -2.02
C GLU A 61 -12.91 -11.89 -2.06
N TRP A 62 -11.75 -11.34 -1.64
CA TRP A 62 -11.47 -9.91 -1.66
C TRP A 62 -11.01 -9.44 -3.05
N LYS A 63 -11.96 -9.38 -3.99
CA LYS A 63 -11.72 -9.13 -5.42
C LYS A 63 -10.86 -7.90 -5.72
N ASP A 64 -11.11 -6.78 -5.05
CA ASP A 64 -10.36 -5.54 -5.30
C ASP A 64 -8.92 -5.61 -4.79
N PHE A 65 -8.68 -6.33 -3.69
CA PHE A 65 -7.33 -6.58 -3.21
C PHE A 65 -6.55 -7.49 -4.17
N LYS A 66 -7.19 -8.52 -4.74
CA LYS A 66 -6.56 -9.36 -5.77
C LYS A 66 -6.10 -8.53 -6.96
N LYS A 67 -7.01 -7.72 -7.53
CA LYS A 67 -6.67 -6.82 -8.65
C LYS A 67 -5.52 -5.89 -8.32
N PHE A 68 -5.50 -5.36 -7.10
CA PHE A 68 -4.41 -4.51 -6.61
C PHE A 68 -3.09 -5.26 -6.51
N LYS A 69 -3.09 -6.47 -5.92
CA LYS A 69 -1.91 -7.34 -5.79
C LYS A 69 -1.37 -7.73 -7.18
N ASP A 70 -2.23 -8.23 -8.05
CA ASP A 70 -1.86 -8.66 -9.40
C ASP A 70 -1.25 -7.47 -10.18
N ALA A 71 -1.88 -6.30 -10.12
CA ALA A 71 -1.36 -5.10 -10.76
C ALA A 71 0.06 -4.73 -10.26
N ILE A 72 0.30 -4.69 -8.95
CA ILE A 72 1.63 -4.34 -8.42
C ILE A 72 2.69 -5.36 -8.85
N GLU A 73 2.37 -6.65 -8.80
CA GLU A 73 3.35 -7.71 -9.06
C GLU A 73 3.71 -7.81 -10.56
N ASP A 74 2.78 -7.38 -11.42
CA ASP A 74 2.99 -7.30 -12.87
C ASP A 74 3.82 -6.10 -13.34
N ILE A 75 4.13 -5.11 -12.47
CA ILE A 75 5.05 -3.98 -12.78
C ILE A 75 6.39 -4.47 -13.30
N THR A 76 6.85 -5.62 -12.82
CA THR A 76 8.16 -6.19 -13.17
C THR A 76 8.33 -6.47 -14.66
N GLN A 77 7.24 -6.51 -15.42
CA GLN A 77 7.22 -6.80 -16.85
C GLN A 77 7.23 -5.53 -17.73
N LEU A 78 7.36 -4.34 -17.15
CA LEU A 78 7.17 -3.09 -17.87
C LEU A 78 8.29 -2.78 -18.88
N ASN A 79 7.89 -2.64 -20.14
CA ASN A 79 8.62 -1.84 -21.12
C ASN A 79 8.52 -0.34 -20.71
N PRO A 80 9.63 0.43 -20.76
CA PRO A 80 9.61 1.87 -20.44
C PRO A 80 8.52 2.69 -21.14
N ALA A 81 8.11 2.31 -22.36
CA ALA A 81 7.03 2.98 -23.09
C ALA A 81 5.63 2.84 -22.43
N GLY A 82 5.42 1.78 -21.63
CA GLY A 82 4.13 1.49 -20.98
C GLY A 82 4.03 1.94 -19.52
N VAL A 83 5.15 2.39 -18.91
CA VAL A 83 5.22 2.64 -17.46
C VAL A 83 4.17 3.65 -16.97
N MET A 84 3.90 4.70 -17.75
CA MET A 84 2.96 5.74 -17.34
C MET A 84 1.50 5.26 -17.37
N ILE A 85 1.13 4.45 -18.38
CA ILE A 85 -0.20 3.83 -18.47
C ILE A 85 -0.39 2.90 -17.29
N PHE A 86 0.59 2.04 -17.06
CA PHE A 86 0.58 1.10 -15.96
C PHE A 86 0.41 1.80 -14.60
N ILE A 87 1.22 2.82 -14.30
CA ILE A 87 1.16 3.53 -13.00
C ILE A 87 -0.22 4.18 -12.84
N SER A 88 -0.80 4.70 -13.92
CA SER A 88 -2.12 5.31 -13.91
C SER A 88 -3.22 4.29 -13.63
N GLU A 89 -3.14 3.09 -14.20
CA GLU A 89 -4.06 1.99 -13.93
C GLU A 89 -3.92 1.48 -12.49
N LEU A 90 -2.70 1.30 -12.01
CA LEU A 90 -2.42 0.92 -10.63
C LEU A 90 -2.98 1.94 -9.63
N TYR A 91 -2.87 3.24 -9.93
CA TYR A 91 -3.49 4.29 -9.11
C TYR A 91 -5.01 4.14 -9.05
N LYS A 92 -5.67 3.87 -10.18
CA LYS A 92 -7.12 3.66 -10.24
C LYS A 92 -7.54 2.43 -9.43
N THR A 93 -6.86 1.30 -9.63
CA THR A 93 -7.11 0.05 -8.90
C THR A 93 -6.92 0.23 -7.39
N THR A 94 -5.83 0.87 -6.97
CA THR A 94 -5.58 1.17 -5.55
C THR A 94 -6.65 2.10 -4.96
N SER A 95 -7.08 3.10 -5.72
CA SER A 95 -8.14 4.02 -5.30
C SER A 95 -9.51 3.36 -5.20
N ALA A 96 -9.79 2.36 -6.03
CA ALA A 96 -11.00 1.54 -5.95
C ALA A 96 -10.99 0.67 -4.69
N LEU A 97 -9.87 -0.02 -4.41
CA LEU A 97 -9.67 -0.81 -3.19
C LEU A 97 -9.93 0.02 -1.93
N LEU A 98 -9.42 1.25 -1.87
CA LEU A 98 -9.58 2.13 -0.71
C LEU A 98 -11.00 2.68 -0.50
N LYS A 99 -11.91 2.50 -1.48
CA LYS A 99 -13.30 2.99 -1.41
C LYS A 99 -14.30 1.90 -1.05
N VAL A 100 -13.92 0.63 -1.21
CA VAL A 100 -14.80 -0.50 -0.86
C VAL A 100 -14.61 -0.89 0.61
N PRO A 101 -15.64 -1.46 1.26
CA PRO A 101 -15.48 -2.03 2.60
C PRO A 101 -14.43 -3.14 2.61
N PHE A 102 -13.66 -3.20 3.69
CA PHE A 102 -12.64 -4.21 3.87
C PHE A 102 -13.29 -5.43 4.55
N PRO A 103 -12.82 -6.66 4.28
CA PRO A 103 -13.23 -7.82 5.06
C PRO A 103 -12.92 -7.58 6.54
N GLU A 104 -13.80 -8.02 7.45
CA GLU A 104 -13.71 -7.76 8.89
C GLU A 104 -12.33 -8.06 9.49
N ALA A 105 -11.69 -9.16 9.07
CA ALA A 105 -10.36 -9.54 9.50
C ALA A 105 -9.28 -8.47 9.24
N PHE A 106 -9.47 -7.65 8.20
CA PHE A 106 -8.53 -6.63 7.72
C PHE A 106 -9.08 -5.20 7.76
N ASP A 107 -10.32 -4.98 8.23
CA ASP A 107 -10.90 -3.65 8.41
C ASP A 107 -10.31 -2.95 9.63
N LYS A 108 -9.00 -2.67 9.54
CA LYS A 108 -8.19 -2.06 10.58
C LYS A 108 -7.39 -0.91 9.98
N LEU A 109 -7.25 0.17 10.73
CA LEU A 109 -6.41 1.32 10.35
C LEU A 109 -4.97 0.91 9.99
N ALA A 110 -4.47 -0.15 10.62
CA ALA A 110 -3.13 -0.67 10.36
C ALA A 110 -2.96 -1.29 8.96
N VAL A 111 -4.02 -1.83 8.32
CA VAL A 111 -3.99 -2.28 6.92
C VAL A 111 -4.26 -1.10 6.00
N TYR A 112 -5.35 -0.37 6.27
CA TYR A 112 -5.76 0.78 5.46
C TYR A 112 -4.62 1.79 5.28
N GLY A 113 -3.96 2.17 6.38
CA GLY A 113 -2.85 3.12 6.37
C GLY A 113 -1.68 2.64 5.49
N ARG A 114 -1.38 1.34 5.49
CA ARG A 114 -0.32 0.77 4.63
C ARG A 114 -0.68 0.82 3.15
N ILE A 115 -1.94 0.56 2.79
CA ILE A 115 -2.41 0.74 1.41
C ILE A 115 -2.31 2.21 0.98
N LYS A 116 -2.58 3.17 1.88
CA LYS A 116 -2.38 4.61 1.59
C LYS A 116 -0.91 4.98 1.39
N VAL A 117 0.01 4.35 2.13
CA VAL A 117 1.46 4.54 1.91
C VAL A 117 1.86 3.99 0.54
N VAL A 118 1.39 2.80 0.17
CA VAL A 118 1.59 2.24 -1.18
C VAL A 118 1.02 3.18 -2.25
N GLN A 119 -0.20 3.70 -2.06
CA GLN A 119 -0.81 4.71 -2.95
C GLN A 119 0.07 5.96 -3.11
N THR A 120 0.72 6.40 -2.03
CA THR A 120 1.65 7.54 -2.06
C THR A 120 2.87 7.25 -2.95
N GLN A 121 3.43 6.04 -2.87
CA GLN A 121 4.54 5.65 -3.73
C GLN A 121 4.13 5.56 -5.20
N ILE A 122 2.92 5.07 -5.49
CA ILE A 122 2.34 5.08 -6.85
C ILE A 122 2.25 6.52 -7.39
N ILE A 123 1.80 7.48 -6.57
CA ILE A 123 1.72 8.90 -6.95
C ILE A 123 3.13 9.47 -7.23
N LYS A 124 4.14 9.13 -6.42
CA LYS A 124 5.53 9.55 -6.69
C LYS A 124 6.03 8.99 -8.02
N CYS A 125 5.79 7.70 -8.29
CA CYS A 125 6.14 7.07 -9.56
C CYS A 125 5.50 7.83 -10.73
N HIS A 126 4.20 8.14 -10.62
CA HIS A 126 3.49 8.88 -11.66
C HIS A 126 4.12 10.27 -11.89
N PHE A 127 4.41 10.99 -10.81
CA PHE A 127 5.04 12.30 -10.89
C PHE A 127 6.42 12.23 -11.56
N TYR A 128 7.28 11.31 -11.17
CA TYR A 128 8.62 11.20 -11.75
C TYR A 128 8.60 10.72 -13.20
N ALA A 129 7.70 9.79 -13.56
CA ALA A 129 7.50 9.36 -14.94
C ALA A 129 6.98 10.52 -15.81
N TYR A 130 5.99 11.28 -15.35
CA TYR A 130 5.48 12.44 -16.08
C TYR A 130 6.57 13.50 -16.35
N ASN A 131 7.45 13.71 -15.39
CA ASN A 131 8.54 14.69 -15.49
C ASN A 131 9.84 14.12 -16.07
N LYS A 132 9.84 12.88 -16.59
CA LYS A 132 11.02 12.20 -17.16
C LYS A 132 12.24 12.16 -16.21
N GLN A 133 12.00 12.01 -14.91
CA GLN A 133 13.06 11.94 -13.89
C GLN A 133 13.45 10.48 -13.62
N ASN A 134 14.17 9.86 -14.56
CA ASN A 134 14.45 8.40 -14.59
C ASN A 134 15.05 7.88 -13.27
N GLU A 135 16.09 8.53 -12.73
CA GLU A 135 16.72 8.10 -11.45
C GLU A 135 15.71 8.08 -10.30
N LYS A 136 14.95 9.17 -10.13
CA LYS A 136 13.94 9.29 -9.08
C LYS A 136 12.76 8.33 -9.30
N LEU A 137 12.41 8.06 -10.56
CA LEU A 137 11.41 7.06 -10.91
C LEU A 137 11.85 5.67 -10.47
N ASN A 138 13.08 5.26 -10.78
CA ASN A 138 13.62 3.97 -10.37
C ASN A 138 13.67 3.82 -8.84
N ILE A 139 14.09 4.88 -8.12
CA ILE A 139 14.05 4.91 -6.65
C ILE A 139 12.61 4.74 -6.13
N ALA A 140 11.65 5.49 -6.69
CA ALA A 140 10.26 5.42 -6.26
C ALA A 140 9.61 4.07 -6.57
N LEU A 141 9.95 3.44 -7.70
CA LEU A 141 9.51 2.08 -8.04
C LEU A 141 10.08 1.06 -7.05
N ASN A 142 11.33 1.19 -6.64
CA ASN A 142 11.89 0.34 -5.60
C ASN A 142 11.19 0.55 -4.24
N GLU A 143 10.95 1.80 -3.84
CA GLU A 143 10.18 2.12 -2.62
C GLU A 143 8.76 1.56 -2.66
N LEU A 144 8.11 1.55 -3.83
CA LEU A 144 6.78 0.96 -4.01
C LEU A 144 6.77 -0.52 -3.61
N TYR A 145 7.74 -1.31 -4.08
CA TYR A 145 7.85 -2.73 -3.70
C TYR A 145 8.21 -2.94 -2.23
N VAL A 146 9.04 -2.07 -1.66
CA VAL A 146 9.36 -2.11 -0.22
C VAL A 146 8.08 -1.91 0.61
N GLU A 147 7.31 -0.86 0.32
CA GLU A 147 6.07 -0.57 1.06
C GLU A 147 4.98 -1.62 0.79
N TYR A 148 4.92 -2.17 -0.41
CA TYR A 148 4.05 -3.30 -0.72
C TYR A 148 4.38 -4.53 0.13
N ASN A 149 5.67 -4.89 0.25
CA ASN A 149 6.09 -5.98 1.13
C ASN A 149 5.75 -5.70 2.61
N ILE A 150 5.87 -4.45 3.06
CA ILE A 150 5.47 -4.07 4.43
C ILE A 150 3.96 -4.25 4.63
N LEU A 151 3.15 -3.90 3.64
CA LEU A 151 1.70 -4.17 3.66
C LEU A 151 1.42 -5.68 3.80
N LEU A 152 2.03 -6.52 2.97
CA LEU A 152 1.83 -7.97 3.02
C LEU A 152 2.24 -8.56 4.38
N LYS A 153 3.39 -8.16 4.93
CA LYS A 153 3.79 -8.54 6.30
C LYS A 153 2.76 -8.13 7.35
N ARG A 154 2.21 -6.91 7.22
CA ARG A 154 1.24 -6.42 8.21
C ARG A 154 -0.07 -7.19 8.13
N MET A 155 -0.51 -7.60 6.93
CA MET A 155 -1.68 -8.45 6.77
C MET A 155 -1.46 -9.82 7.44
N ILE A 156 -0.30 -10.45 7.24
CA ILE A 156 0.06 -11.71 7.90
C ILE A 156 0.00 -11.55 9.43
N SER A 157 0.70 -10.55 9.96
CA SER A 157 0.74 -10.27 11.40
C SER A 157 -0.64 -9.98 11.99
N ILE A 158 -1.53 -9.28 11.27
CA ILE A 158 -2.90 -9.02 11.74
C ILE A 158 -3.75 -10.28 11.80
N ALA A 159 -3.60 -11.19 10.83
CA ALA A 159 -4.31 -12.46 10.85
C ALA A 159 -3.88 -13.32 12.04
N GLU A 160 -2.58 -13.36 12.34
CA GLU A 160 -2.02 -14.05 13.51
C GLU A 160 -2.54 -13.43 14.82
N GLU A 161 -2.55 -12.10 14.93
CA GLU A 161 -3.11 -11.37 16.08
C GLU A 161 -4.60 -11.71 16.30
N ASN A 162 -5.38 -11.90 15.22
CA ASN A 162 -6.80 -12.26 15.30
C ASN A 162 -7.00 -13.70 15.82
N LYS A 163 -6.16 -14.65 15.38
CA LYS A 163 -6.21 -16.05 15.85
C LYS A 163 -5.95 -16.15 17.34
N ILE A 164 -4.91 -15.48 17.84
CA ILE A 164 -4.56 -15.48 19.27
C ILE A 164 -5.70 -14.93 20.13
N GLN A 165 -6.40 -13.89 19.65
CA GLN A 165 -7.56 -13.34 20.37
C GLN A 165 -8.71 -14.35 20.45
N LEU A 166 -9.02 -15.06 19.37
CA LEU A 166 -10.05 -16.11 19.34
C LEU A 166 -9.72 -17.25 20.31
N ASP A 167 -8.47 -17.73 20.28
CA ASP A 167 -7.99 -18.79 21.17
C ASP A 167 -8.07 -18.36 22.65
N SER A 168 -7.75 -17.09 22.95
CA SER A 168 -7.83 -16.54 24.31
C SER A 168 -9.27 -16.36 24.83
N LEU A 169 -10.25 -16.27 23.93
CA LEU A 169 -11.67 -16.15 24.26
C LEU A 169 -12.37 -17.51 24.41
N GLY A 170 -11.66 -18.62 24.23
CA GLY A 170 -12.19 -19.97 24.36
C GLY A 170 -13.30 -20.28 23.36
N LEU A 171 -13.31 -19.59 22.21
CA LEU A 171 -14.30 -19.81 21.16
C LEU A 171 -13.88 -20.99 20.27
N ASP A 172 -13.79 -22.18 20.88
CA ASP A 172 -13.62 -23.42 20.14
C ASP A 172 -14.84 -23.60 19.24
N THR A 173 -14.64 -23.55 17.92
CA THR A 173 -15.68 -23.88 16.94
C THR A 173 -16.33 -25.20 17.32
N PRO A 174 -17.68 -25.29 17.42
CA PRO A 174 -18.31 -26.53 17.84
C PRO A 174 -18.06 -27.59 16.77
N THR A 175 -17.23 -28.58 17.11
CA THR A 175 -17.13 -29.84 16.40
C THR A 175 -18.50 -30.51 16.46
N ILE A 176 -19.28 -30.39 15.40
CA ILE A 176 -20.49 -31.20 15.22
C ILE A 176 -20.02 -32.64 14.97
N GLN A 177 -19.84 -33.39 16.06
CA GLN A 177 -19.85 -34.85 15.99
C GLN A 177 -21.31 -35.29 15.87
N ASP A 178 -21.77 -35.53 14.65
CA ASP A 178 -23.01 -36.26 14.38
C ASP A 178 -22.85 -37.73 14.80
N SER A 179 -22.90 -37.98 16.10
CA SER A 179 -23.14 -39.32 16.65
C SER A 179 -24.63 -39.60 16.60
N LYS A 180 -25.12 -40.02 15.42
CA LYS A 180 -26.44 -40.62 15.29
C LYS A 180 -26.38 -42.09 15.74
N LYS A 181 -26.34 -42.33 17.06
CA LYS A 181 -26.72 -43.65 17.60
C LYS A 181 -28.23 -43.80 17.48
N ILE A 182 -28.67 -44.60 16.52
CA ILE A 182 -30.03 -45.12 16.44
C ILE A 182 -30.11 -46.29 17.44
N PRO A 183 -31.03 -46.30 18.42
CA PRO A 183 -31.37 -47.52 19.15
C PRO A 183 -32.59 -48.16 18.47
N SER A 184 -32.50 -49.43 18.07
CA SER A 184 -33.73 -50.23 17.95
C SER A 184 -33.50 -51.73 18.21
N PHE A 185 -34.01 -52.14 19.37
CA PHE A 185 -34.87 -53.30 19.59
C PHE A 185 -34.49 -54.67 19.01
N SER A 186 -33.91 -55.50 19.88
CA SER A 186 -34.06 -56.97 19.84
C SER A 186 -35.52 -57.36 20.10
N LYS A 187 -36.11 -58.15 19.20
CA LYS A 187 -37.26 -59.01 19.50
C LYS A 187 -36.89 -60.45 19.15
N LYS A 188 -37.33 -61.34 20.06
CA LYS A 188 -37.24 -62.80 20.07
C LYS A 188 -37.62 -63.44 18.74
#